data_AF-A0A9C7SBA2-F1
#
_entry.id   AF-A0A9C7SBA2-F1
#
_cell.length_a   1.000
_cell.length_b   1.000
_cell.length_c   1.000
_cell.angle_alpha   90.00
_cell.angle_beta   90.00
_cell.angle_gamma   90.00
#
_symmetry.space_group_name_H-M   'P 1'
#
loop_
_entity.id
_entity.type
_entity.pdbx_description
1 polymer ?
#
loop_
_entity_poly.entity_id
_entity_poly.type
_entity_poly.pdbx_seq_one_letter_code
_entity_poly.pdbx_strand_id
1 'polypeptide(L)'
;MNDKVLIEILASHADRLIKGEAREGDYLAMFPDRREELGPLLTVAEKVKRALVPVEVAPAFRQRLRKGLLAAAHQKLAQQTADRGFALAPRKGVLLGAAALGSAVSVVGVIAYLIRSHAKAQHATSAR
;
A
#
# COMPACT_ATOMS: atom_id res chain seq x y z
N MET A 1 10.84 8.85 -28.43
CA MET A 1 9.80 8.64 -27.40
C MET A 1 9.43 10.03 -26.88
N ASN A 2 8.25 10.28 -26.28
CA ASN A 2 8.05 11.55 -25.58
C ASN A 2 8.97 11.55 -24.35
N ASP A 3 9.75 12.62 -24.14
CA ASP A 3 10.69 12.76 -23.02
C ASP A 3 10.07 12.38 -21.68
N LYS A 4 8.78 12.68 -21.51
CA LYS A 4 8.01 12.29 -20.32
C LYS A 4 8.05 10.78 -20.07
N VAL A 5 7.89 9.96 -21.10
CA VAL A 5 7.90 8.49 -20.97
C VAL A 5 9.30 7.99 -20.64
N LEU A 6 10.35 8.63 -21.16
CA LEU A 6 11.74 8.30 -20.81
C LEU A 6 12.00 8.53 -19.32
N ILE A 7 11.57 9.70 -18.83
CA ILE A 7 11.70 10.08 -17.42
C ILE A 7 10.98 9.07 -16.53
N GLU A 8 9.75 8.68 -16.88
CA GLU A 8 8.99 7.69 -16.11
C GLU A 8 9.67 6.31 -16.09
N ILE A 9 10.26 5.87 -17.21
CA ILE A 9 11.01 4.62 -17.26
C ILE A 9 12.24 4.68 -16.35
N LEU A 10 13.02 5.76 -16.42
CA LEU A 10 14.22 5.93 -15.60
C LEU A 10 13.88 6.07 -14.11
N ALA A 11 12.82 6.81 -13.77
CA ALA A 11 12.32 6.92 -12.40
C ALA A 11 11.88 5.55 -11.86
N SER A 12 11.08 4.81 -12.63
CA SER A 12 10.64 3.46 -12.27
C SER A 12 11.82 2.49 -12.10
N HIS A 13 12.82 2.58 -12.98
CA HIS A 13 14.03 1.77 -12.88
C HIS A 13 14.84 2.11 -11.63
N ALA A 14 15.01 3.40 -11.32
CA ALA A 14 15.72 3.85 -10.12
C ALA A 14 15.03 3.37 -8.83
N ASP A 15 13.69 3.41 -8.78
CA ASP A 15 12.92 2.88 -7.65
C ASP A 15 13.14 1.38 -7.46
N ARG A 16 13.14 0.60 -8.55
CA ARG A 16 13.43 -0.84 -8.50
C ARG A 16 14.89 -1.10 -8.12
N LEU A 17 15.83 -0.26 -8.54
CA LEU A 17 17.24 -0.35 -8.13
C LEU A 17 17.42 -0.11 -6.63
N ILE A 18 16.67 0.83 -6.05
CA ILE A 18 16.69 1.08 -4.60
C ILE A 18 16.16 -0.13 -3.83
N LYS A 19 15.17 -0.83 -4.36
CA LYS A 19 14.58 -2.05 -3.77
C LYS A 19 15.40 -3.32 -4.00
N GLY A 20 16.44 -3.28 -4.85
CA GLY A 20 17.20 -4.46 -5.25
C GLY A 20 16.47 -5.40 -6.22
N GLU A 21 15.41 -4.88 -6.87
CA GLU A 21 14.51 -5.65 -7.76
C GLU A 21 14.77 -5.37 -9.25
N ALA A 22 15.61 -4.37 -9.56
CA ALA A 22 15.87 -3.98 -10.94
C ALA A 22 16.80 -4.97 -11.64
N ARG A 23 16.42 -5.32 -12.88
CA ARG A 23 17.29 -5.95 -13.86
C ARG A 23 17.27 -5.07 -15.11
N GLU A 24 18.44 -4.62 -15.55
CA GLU A 24 18.60 -3.78 -16.75
C GLU A 24 17.91 -4.40 -17.99
N GLY A 25 17.99 -5.73 -18.11
CA GLY A 25 17.38 -6.50 -19.20
C GLY A 25 15.85 -6.40 -19.29
N ASP A 26 15.15 -6.12 -18.19
CA ASP A 26 13.68 -6.06 -18.19
C ASP A 26 13.18 -4.91 -19.08
N TYR A 27 13.79 -3.73 -18.93
CA TYR A 27 13.38 -2.53 -19.68
C TYR A 27 13.88 -2.56 -21.13
N LEU A 28 15.09 -3.08 -21.36
CA LEU A 28 15.63 -3.24 -22.72
C LEU A 28 14.88 -4.31 -23.55
N ALA A 29 14.25 -5.28 -22.88
CA ALA A 29 13.36 -6.25 -23.53
C ALA A 29 11.98 -5.64 -23.85
N MET A 30 11.44 -4.79 -22.96
CA MET A 30 10.16 -4.11 -23.20
C MET A 30 10.24 -3.04 -24.29
N PHE A 31 11.41 -2.42 -24.50
CA PHE A 31 11.62 -1.34 -25.47
C PHE A 31 12.79 -1.64 -26.43
N PRO A 32 12.68 -2.66 -27.31
CA PRO A 32 13.78 -3.12 -28.16
C PRO A 32 14.28 -2.04 -29.14
N ASP A 33 13.38 -1.24 -29.70
CA ASP A 33 13.71 -0.19 -30.70
C ASP A 33 14.47 1.01 -30.12
N ARG A 34 14.69 1.01 -28.79
CA ARG A 34 15.29 2.12 -28.03
C ARG A 34 16.47 1.68 -27.19
N ARG A 35 16.99 0.47 -27.42
CA ARG A 35 18.13 -0.05 -26.64
C ARG A 35 19.34 0.88 -26.66
N GLU A 36 19.62 1.50 -27.81
CA GLU A 36 20.75 2.41 -27.96
C GLU A 36 20.62 3.69 -27.13
N GLU A 37 19.40 4.20 -26.96
CA GLU A 37 19.12 5.41 -26.17
C GLU A 37 18.98 5.07 -24.68
N LEU A 38 18.24 4.00 -24.35
CA LEU A 38 17.88 3.65 -22.98
C LEU A 38 19.02 2.95 -22.23
N GLY A 39 19.78 2.08 -22.91
CA GLY A 39 20.85 1.28 -22.30
C GLY A 39 21.89 2.13 -21.55
N PRO A 40 22.50 3.15 -22.18
CA PRO A 40 23.46 4.01 -21.51
C PRO A 40 22.89 4.71 -20.26
N LEU A 41 21.62 5.12 -20.30
CA LEU A 41 20.97 5.81 -19.19
C LEU A 41 20.68 4.86 -18.01
N LEU A 42 20.24 3.64 -18.29
CA LEU A 42 20.07 2.60 -17.26
C LEU A 42 21.42 2.25 -16.61
N THR A 43 22.45 2.06 -17.42
CA THR A 43 23.83 1.84 -16.93
C THR A 43 24.31 2.99 -16.03
N VAL A 44 24.01 4.25 -16.37
CA VAL A 44 24.35 5.40 -15.51
C VAL A 44 23.60 5.34 -14.19
N ALA A 45 22.29 5.04 -14.21
CA ALA A 45 21.50 4.89 -12.99
C ALA A 45 22.06 3.81 -12.06
N GLU A 46 22.52 2.67 -12.62
CA GLU A 46 23.20 1.63 -11.84
C GLU A 46 24.51 2.11 -11.22
N LYS A 47 25.36 2.78 -12.00
CA LYS A 47 26.64 3.32 -11.51
C LYS A 47 26.42 4.32 -10.39
N VAL A 48 25.44 5.22 -10.54
CA VAL A 48 25.06 6.16 -9.49
C VAL A 48 24.59 5.41 -8.24
N LYS A 49 23.69 4.42 -8.39
CA LYS A 49 23.23 3.62 -7.24
C LYS A 49 24.36 2.93 -6.50
N ARG A 50 25.36 2.40 -7.22
CA ARG A 50 26.55 1.75 -6.60
C ARG A 50 27.46 2.75 -5.89
N ALA A 51 27.53 4.00 -6.36
CA ALA A 51 28.34 5.05 -5.75
C ALA A 51 27.67 5.66 -4.50
N LEU A 52 26.35 5.59 -4.40
CA LEU A 52 25.60 6.13 -3.27
C LEU A 52 25.72 5.24 -2.03
N VAL A 53 26.20 5.82 -0.94
CA VAL A 53 26.24 5.18 0.38
C VAL A 53 25.00 5.56 1.18
N PRO A 54 24.35 4.62 1.88
CA PRO A 54 23.25 4.95 2.79
C PRO A 54 23.69 5.97 3.84
N VAL A 55 22.90 7.01 4.01
CA VAL A 55 23.12 8.00 5.08
C VAL A 55 22.42 7.52 6.34
N GLU A 56 23.20 7.29 7.40
CA GLU A 56 22.65 6.92 8.70
C GLU A 56 21.85 8.09 9.29
N VAL A 57 20.62 7.79 9.70
CA VAL A 57 19.69 8.79 10.23
C VAL A 57 19.87 8.89 11.75
N ALA A 58 20.06 10.10 12.26
CA ALA A 58 20.25 10.34 13.69
C ALA A 58 19.13 9.70 14.55
N PRO A 59 19.44 8.98 15.64
CA PRO A 59 18.44 8.31 16.48
C PRO A 59 17.35 9.25 17.01
N ALA A 60 17.74 10.49 17.36
CA ALA A 60 16.82 11.53 17.82
C ALA A 60 15.79 11.92 16.73
N PHE A 61 16.21 11.96 15.46
CA PHE A 61 15.30 12.21 14.34
C PHE A 61 14.28 11.07 14.21
N ARG A 62 14.75 9.80 14.25
CA ARG A 62 13.86 8.63 14.16
C ARG A 62 12.81 8.63 15.27
N GLN A 63 13.20 8.96 16.50
CA GLN A 63 12.28 9.05 17.63
C GLN A 63 11.24 10.17 17.46
N ARG A 64 11.68 11.37 17.05
CA ARG A 64 10.76 12.50 16.79
C ARG A 64 9.78 12.17 15.68
N LEU A 65 10.26 11.58 14.58
CA LEU A 65 9.41 11.18 13.46
C LEU A 65 8.36 10.16 13.90
N ARG A 66 8.75 9.13 14.66
CA ARG A 66 7.80 8.14 15.20
C ARG A 66 6.70 8.79 16.04
N LYS A 67 7.07 9.69 16.97
CA LYS A 67 6.08 10.40 17.81
C LYS A 67 5.14 11.25 16.95
N GLY A 68 5.68 11.97 15.97
CA GLY A 68 4.89 12.79 15.05
C GLY A 68 3.89 11.96 14.22
N LEU A 69 4.33 10.81 13.68
CA LEU A 69 3.46 9.92 12.91
C LEU A 69 2.32 9.34 13.75
N LEU A 70 2.60 8.93 15.00
CA LEU A 70 1.57 8.44 15.92
C LEU A 70 0.56 9.54 16.29
N ALA A 71 1.05 10.75 16.58
CA ALA A 71 0.19 11.89 16.88
C ALA A 71 -0.70 12.25 15.68
N ALA A 72 -0.16 12.27 14.46
CA ALA A 72 -0.92 12.52 13.24
C ALA A 72 -1.97 11.45 12.97
N ALA A 73 -1.64 10.16 13.20
CA ALA A 73 -2.60 9.08 13.07
C ALA A 73 -3.75 9.20 14.08
N HIS A 74 -3.45 9.52 15.35
CA HIS A 74 -4.47 9.75 16.37
C HIS A 74 -5.33 10.98 16.05
N GLN A 75 -4.73 12.06 15.57
CA GLN A 75 -5.46 13.26 15.18
C GLN A 75 -6.42 12.98 14.02
N LYS A 76 -5.96 12.22 13.01
CA LYS A 76 -6.80 11.80 11.88
C LYS A 76 -7.98 10.94 12.35
N LEU A 77 -7.74 10.02 13.28
CA LEU A 77 -8.80 9.19 13.86
C LEU A 77 -9.81 10.04 14.66
N ALA A 78 -9.31 10.97 15.49
CA ALA A 78 -10.13 11.87 16.29
C ALA A 78 -11.02 12.77 15.40
N GLN A 79 -10.48 13.30 14.30
CA GLN A 79 -11.23 14.08 13.31
C GLN A 79 -12.34 13.23 12.65
N GLN A 80 -12.02 12.01 12.23
CA GLN A 80 -13.01 11.09 11.67
C GLN A 80 -14.13 10.71 12.67
N THR A 81 -13.83 10.65 13.97
CA THR A 81 -14.85 10.43 15.00
C THR A 81 -15.65 11.69 15.33
N ALA A 82 -15.04 12.87 15.27
CA ALA A 82 -15.74 14.14 15.50
C ALA A 82 -16.73 14.44 14.38
N ASP A 83 -16.37 14.17 13.12
CA ASP A 83 -17.27 14.30 11.97
C ASP A 83 -18.45 13.30 12.02
N ARG A 84 -18.28 12.16 12.68
CA ARG A 84 -19.36 11.18 12.95
C ARG A 84 -20.20 11.54 14.19
N GLY A 85 -19.71 12.40 15.07
CA GLY A 85 -20.33 12.78 16.34
C GLY A 85 -21.51 13.75 16.23
N PHE A 86 -21.69 14.43 15.09
CA PHE A 86 -22.84 15.33 14.87
C PHE A 86 -24.11 14.63 14.37
N ALA A 87 -24.09 13.31 14.14
CA ALA A 87 -25.22 12.56 13.58
C ALA A 87 -26.00 11.69 14.59
N LEU A 88 -25.82 11.88 15.91
CA LEU A 88 -26.53 11.10 16.93
C LEU A 88 -27.11 12.02 18.02
N ALA A 89 -28.09 12.84 17.63
CA ALA A 89 -29.12 13.26 18.56
C ALA A 89 -30.14 12.10 18.68
N PRO A 90 -30.31 11.45 19.85
CA PRO A 90 -31.22 10.34 20.00
C PRO A 90 -32.65 10.87 20.12
N ARG A 91 -33.35 11.05 18.99
CA ARG A 91 -34.81 11.02 19.01
C ARG A 91 -35.25 9.56 18.91
N LYS A 92 -35.94 9.11 19.96
CA LYS A 92 -36.57 7.80 20.12
C LYS A 92 -37.12 7.29 18.79
N GLY A 93 -36.64 6.15 18.32
CA GLY A 93 -37.16 5.51 17.12
C GLY A 93 -36.09 4.69 16.43
N VAL A 94 -36.15 3.39 16.63
CA VAL A 94 -35.34 2.37 15.97
C VAL A 94 -35.30 2.60 14.47
N LEU A 95 -34.11 2.86 13.92
CA LEU A 95 -33.79 2.56 12.53
C LEU A 95 -32.31 2.17 12.47
N LEU A 96 -32.09 0.85 12.49
CA LEU A 96 -30.86 0.25 11.98
C LEU A 96 -30.73 0.63 10.50
N GLY A 97 -30.06 1.73 10.23
CA GLY A 97 -29.71 2.18 8.89
C GLY A 97 -28.39 1.55 8.45
N ALA A 98 -28.46 0.69 7.44
CA ALA A 98 -27.31 0.12 6.76
C ALA A 98 -26.45 1.23 6.11
N ALA A 99 -25.37 1.62 6.78
CA ALA A 99 -24.26 2.37 6.18
C ALA A 99 -23.05 1.43 6.00
N ALA A 100 -23.23 0.40 5.18
CA ALA A 100 -22.16 -0.49 4.75
C ALA A 100 -21.50 0.04 3.48
N LEU A 101 -20.73 1.13 3.56
CA LEU A 101 -19.77 1.58 2.53
C LEU A 101 -18.69 2.43 3.21
N GLY A 102 -17.41 2.05 3.30
CA GLY A 102 -16.71 0.89 2.77
C GLY A 102 -15.35 0.69 3.46
N SER A 103 -14.69 -0.39 3.09
CA SER A 103 -13.32 -0.78 3.47
C SER A 103 -13.11 -1.49 4.83
N ALA A 104 -13.97 -2.46 5.16
CA ALA A 104 -13.62 -3.56 6.09
C ALA A 104 -14.39 -4.88 5.81
N VAL A 105 -15.05 -5.01 4.64
CA VAL A 105 -15.92 -6.17 4.33
C VAL A 105 -15.11 -7.45 4.05
N SER A 106 -13.80 -7.36 3.76
CA SER A 106 -13.04 -8.51 3.31
C SER A 106 -12.71 -9.53 4.42
N VAL A 107 -12.41 -9.10 5.64
CA VAL A 107 -11.96 -10.04 6.69
C VAL A 107 -13.13 -10.67 7.46
N VAL A 108 -14.16 -9.87 7.80
CA VAL A 108 -15.32 -10.38 8.56
C VAL A 108 -16.14 -11.37 7.73
N GLY A 109 -16.27 -11.13 6.42
CA GLY A 109 -16.98 -12.05 5.52
C GLY A 109 -16.32 -13.42 5.41
N VAL A 110 -14.98 -13.47 5.34
CA VAL A 110 -14.23 -14.74 5.27
C VAL A 110 -14.36 -15.53 6.57
N ILE A 111 -14.26 -14.86 7.72
CA ILE A 111 -14.44 -15.53 9.03
C ILE A 111 -15.86 -16.09 9.17
N ALA A 112 -16.88 -15.31 8.81
CA ALA A 112 -18.28 -15.77 8.85
C ALA A 112 -18.53 -16.95 7.89
N TYR A 113 -17.91 -16.94 6.71
CA TYR A 113 -18.01 -18.03 5.74
C TYR A 113 -17.39 -19.34 6.28
N LEU A 114 -16.19 -19.26 6.86
CA LEU A 114 -15.50 -20.44 7.42
C LEU A 114 -16.24 -21.05 8.60
N ILE A 115 -16.76 -20.23 9.52
CA ILE A 115 -17.58 -20.73 10.64
C ILE A 115 -18.82 -21.46 10.10
N ARG A 116 -19.48 -20.89 9.08
CA ARG A 116 -20.67 -21.50 8.47
C ARG A 116 -20.37 -22.79 7.70
N SER A 117 -19.22 -22.89 7.04
CA SER A 117 -18.83 -24.12 6.33
C SER A 117 -18.51 -25.25 7.31
N HIS A 118 -17.86 -24.94 8.44
CA HIS A 118 -17.58 -25.93 9.48
C HIS A 118 -18.86 -26.42 10.19
N ALA A 119 -19.81 -25.53 10.47
CA ALA A 119 -21.10 -25.92 11.05
C ALA A 119 -21.90 -26.86 10.11
N LYS A 120 -21.90 -26.59 8.80
CA LYS A 120 -22.53 -27.50 7.82
C LYS A 120 -21.82 -28.85 7.73
N ALA A 121 -20.50 -28.88 7.80
CA ALA A 121 -19.73 -30.13 7.79
C ALA A 121 -20.00 -31.00 9.02
N GLN A 122 -20.14 -30.39 10.20
CA GLN A 122 -20.45 -31.12 11.45
C GLN A 122 -21.87 -31.70 11.47
N HIS A 123 -22.85 -31.00 10.90
CA HIS A 123 -24.21 -31.54 10.77
C HIS A 123 -24.33 -32.69 9.75
N ALA A 124 -23.43 -32.75 8.76
CA ALA A 124 -23.40 -33.87 7.80
C ALA A 124 -22.75 -35.14 8.39
N THR A 125 -21.86 -35.02 9.37
CA THR A 125 -21.18 -36.16 10.00
C THR A 125 -21.93 -36.74 11.20
N SER A 126 -22.85 -36.00 11.82
CA SER A 126 -23.70 -36.52 12.91
C SER A 126 -24.97 -37.25 12.44
N ALA A 127 -25.19 -37.36 11.13
CA ALA A 127 -26.36 -38.02 10.52
C ALA A 127 -26.00 -39.32 9.76
N ARG A 128 -24.88 -39.96 10.12
CA ARG A 128 -24.47 -41.27 9.60
C ARG A 128 -24.31 -42.27 10.74
#